data_AF-A0A6F8VE20-F1
#
_entry.id   AF-A0A6F8VE20-F1
#
_cell.length_a   1.000
_cell.length_b   1.000
_cell.length_c   1.000
_cell.angle_alpha   90.00
_cell.angle_beta   90.00
_cell.angle_gamma   90.00
#
_symmetry.space_group_name_H-M   'P 1'
#
loop_
_entity.id
_entity.type
_entity.pdbx_description
1 polymer ?
#
loop_
_entity_poly.entity_id
_entity_poly.type
_entity_poly.pdbx_seq_one_letter_code
_entity_poly.pdbx_strand_id
1 'polypeptide(L)'
;MKRLLALMCALSAPAWAATAALLDSAQLVEMLKKNQPCCIIDARGEGPRKQQPIPFAVIYKEGVKPKPGGYALVVGDSDRQAMETAQSVSRKSGQDVYAVKGGYAAWRQAKEGGGKTAETIMPQNFTIPSNTCEQGQALHEYK
;
A
#
# COMPACT_ATOMS: atom_id res chain seq x y z
N MET A 1 -5.29 -61.15 -12.09
CA MET A 1 -5.48 -59.88 -12.81
C MET A 1 -6.37 -58.96 -11.98
N LYS A 2 -5.84 -57.91 -11.36
CA LYS A 2 -6.63 -56.82 -10.76
C LYS A 2 -5.69 -55.64 -10.53
N ARG A 3 -5.63 -54.72 -11.50
CA ARG A 3 -4.89 -53.46 -11.37
C ARG A 3 -5.76 -52.52 -10.53
N LEU A 4 -5.32 -52.18 -9.32
CA LEU A 4 -5.90 -51.08 -8.55
C LEU A 4 -5.54 -49.77 -9.26
N LEU A 5 -6.54 -49.03 -9.75
CA LEU A 5 -6.40 -47.62 -10.09
C LEU A 5 -6.36 -46.83 -8.79
N ALA A 6 -5.18 -46.32 -8.43
CA ALA A 6 -5.05 -45.30 -7.40
C ALA A 6 -5.43 -43.94 -8.02
N LEU A 7 -6.65 -43.48 -7.72
CA LEU A 7 -7.12 -42.15 -8.07
C LEU A 7 -6.41 -41.14 -7.15
N MET A 8 -5.34 -40.50 -7.63
CA MET A 8 -4.71 -39.38 -6.95
C MET A 8 -5.66 -38.19 -6.94
N CYS A 9 -6.27 -37.90 -5.79
CA CYS A 9 -6.89 -36.60 -5.53
C CYS A 9 -5.81 -35.53 -5.57
N ALA A 10 -5.75 -34.77 -6.66
CA ALA A 10 -5.07 -33.49 -6.68
C ALA A 10 -5.80 -32.56 -5.71
N LEU A 11 -5.19 -32.33 -4.54
CA LEU A 11 -5.59 -31.22 -3.66
C LEU A 11 -5.31 -29.93 -4.42
N SER A 12 -6.32 -29.39 -5.09
CA SER A 12 -6.37 -27.99 -5.49
C SER A 12 -6.39 -27.15 -4.22
N ALA A 13 -5.22 -26.69 -3.77
CA ALA A 13 -5.15 -25.67 -2.74
C ALA A 13 -5.98 -24.46 -3.24
N PRO A 14 -6.80 -23.83 -2.40
CA PRO A 14 -7.47 -22.59 -2.76
C PRO A 14 -6.37 -21.57 -3.05
N ALA A 15 -6.20 -21.20 -4.31
CA ALA A 15 -5.46 -20.01 -4.65
C ALA A 15 -6.19 -18.88 -3.92
N TRP A 16 -5.57 -18.28 -2.90
CA TRP A 16 -6.02 -17.00 -2.37
C TRP A 16 -5.96 -16.02 -3.53
N ALA A 17 -7.10 -15.83 -4.19
CA ALA A 17 -7.21 -14.93 -5.31
C ALA A 17 -7.01 -13.53 -4.75
N ALA A 18 -5.92 -12.89 -5.18
CA ALA A 18 -5.65 -11.49 -4.91
C ALA A 18 -6.89 -10.67 -5.26
N THR A 19 -7.41 -9.92 -4.30
CA THR A 19 -8.66 -9.19 -4.45
C THR A 19 -8.39 -7.78 -4.96
N ALA A 20 -9.18 -7.32 -5.92
CA ALA A 20 -9.25 -5.92 -6.32
C ALA A 20 -10.70 -5.42 -6.26
N ALA A 21 -10.97 -4.44 -5.40
CA ALA A 21 -12.30 -3.89 -5.21
C ALA A 21 -12.27 -2.37 -4.96
N LEU A 22 -13.34 -1.69 -5.38
CA LEU A 22 -13.56 -0.28 -5.09
C LEU A 22 -14.31 -0.17 -3.76
N LEU A 23 -13.68 0.48 -2.77
CA LEU A 23 -14.23 0.62 -1.43
C LEU A 23 -14.91 1.97 -1.27
N ASP A 24 -16.17 1.93 -0.80
CA ASP A 24 -16.83 3.11 -0.30
C ASP A 24 -16.27 3.56 1.07
N SER A 25 -16.75 4.70 1.56
CA SER A 25 -16.27 5.29 2.81
C SER A 25 -16.47 4.37 4.02
N ALA A 26 -17.57 3.63 4.09
CA ALA A 26 -17.84 2.74 5.22
C ALA A 26 -16.88 1.54 5.21
N GLN A 27 -16.70 0.92 4.04
CA GLN A 27 -15.77 -0.19 3.85
C GLN A 27 -14.32 0.23 4.10
N LEU A 28 -13.93 1.43 3.66
CA LEU A 28 -12.59 1.97 3.88
C LEU A 28 -12.30 2.15 5.37
N VAL A 29 -13.23 2.72 6.13
CA VAL A 29 -13.09 2.89 7.58
C VAL A 29 -12.95 1.54 8.28
N GLU A 30 -13.80 0.56 7.95
CA GLU A 30 -13.70 -0.78 8.53
C GLU A 30 -12.38 -1.47 8.20
N MET A 31 -11.85 -1.26 6.99
CA MET A 31 -10.57 -1.84 6.61
C MET A 31 -9.39 -1.19 7.33
N LEU A 32 -9.43 0.12 7.57
CA LEU A 32 -8.39 0.83 8.31
C LEU A 32 -8.36 0.49 9.81
N LYS A 33 -9.49 0.04 10.37
CA LYS A 33 -9.54 -0.49 11.76
C LYS A 33 -8.85 -1.84 11.91
N LYS A 34 -8.76 -2.63 10.83
CA LYS A 34 -7.97 -3.86 10.82
C LYS A 34 -6.51 -3.43 10.90
N ASN A 35 -5.88 -3.60 12.05
CA ASN A 35 -4.48 -3.22 12.31
C ASN A 35 -3.47 -4.09 11.55
N GLN A 36 -3.66 -4.23 10.24
CA GLN A 36 -2.81 -4.95 9.31
C GLN A 36 -1.89 -3.96 8.58
N PRO A 37 -0.71 -4.39 8.13
CA PRO A 37 0.16 -3.55 7.32
C PRO A 37 -0.59 -3.03 6.07
N CYS A 38 -0.55 -1.71 5.86
CA CYS A 38 -1.23 -1.04 4.76
C CYS A 38 -0.24 -0.18 3.97
N CYS A 39 -0.17 -0.40 2.66
CA CYS A 39 0.59 0.43 1.74
C CYS A 39 -0.36 1.37 0.99
N ILE A 40 -0.13 2.69 1.04
CA ILE A 40 -0.89 3.62 0.20
C ILE A 40 -0.15 3.81 -1.13
N ILE A 41 -0.84 3.60 -2.24
CA ILE A 41 -0.38 3.85 -3.60
C ILE A 41 -1.08 5.11 -4.12
N ASP A 42 -0.30 6.15 -4.40
CA ASP A 42 -0.78 7.41 -4.93
C ASP A 42 -0.73 7.39 -6.47
N ALA A 43 -1.88 7.11 -7.09
CA ALA A 43 -2.07 7.05 -8.53
C ALA A 43 -2.54 8.38 -9.13
N ARG A 44 -2.71 9.43 -8.31
CA ARG A 44 -3.11 10.77 -8.76
C ARG A 44 -2.05 11.42 -9.65
N GLY A 45 -2.46 12.37 -10.47
CA GLY A 45 -1.57 13.20 -11.26
C GLY A 45 -0.59 14.02 -10.42
N GLU A 46 0.48 14.49 -11.04
CA GLU A 46 1.56 15.21 -10.34
C GLU A 46 1.09 16.46 -9.58
N GLY A 47 0.16 17.23 -10.17
CA GLY A 47 -0.41 18.43 -9.55
C GLY A 47 -1.05 18.14 -8.19
N PRO A 48 -2.11 17.30 -8.13
CA PRO A 48 -2.72 16.88 -6.87
C PRO A 48 -1.74 16.29 -5.85
N ARG A 49 -0.76 15.49 -6.30
CA ARG A 49 0.28 14.92 -5.42
C ARG A 49 1.15 15.99 -4.76
N LYS A 50 1.53 17.03 -5.51
CA LYS A 50 2.35 18.15 -5.00
C LYS A 50 1.56 19.07 -4.07
N GLN A 51 0.31 19.36 -4.40
CA GLN A 51 -0.54 20.26 -3.62
C GLN A 51 -1.02 19.62 -2.31
N GLN A 52 -1.34 18.31 -2.35
CA GLN A 52 -1.94 17.59 -1.24
C GLN A 52 -1.26 16.22 -1.11
N PRO A 53 -0.02 16.17 -0.61
CA PRO A 53 0.73 14.92 -0.50
C PRO A 53 0.05 13.96 0.47
N ILE A 54 -0.01 12.68 0.12
CA ILE A 54 -0.35 11.63 1.08
C ILE A 54 0.96 11.20 1.76
N PRO A 55 1.13 11.43 3.08
CA PRO A 55 2.34 11.02 3.77
C PRO A 55 2.58 9.52 3.63
N PHE A 56 3.83 9.15 3.36
CA PHE A 56 4.30 7.76 3.22
C PHE A 56 3.66 6.95 2.08
N ALA A 57 2.89 7.60 1.19
CA ALA A 57 2.38 6.93 0.00
C ALA A 57 3.49 6.67 -1.03
N VAL A 58 3.41 5.52 -1.69
CA VAL A 58 4.24 5.17 -2.83
C VAL A 58 3.59 5.74 -4.08
N ILE A 59 4.32 6.55 -4.84
CA ILE A 59 3.84 7.06 -6.13
C ILE A 59 3.67 5.87 -7.09
N TYR A 60 2.50 5.76 -7.73
CA TYR A 60 2.24 4.70 -8.69
C TYR A 60 3.26 4.77 -9.85
N LYS A 61 3.88 3.62 -10.11
CA LYS A 61 4.67 3.32 -11.30
C LYS A 61 4.33 1.90 -11.73
N GLU A 62 4.42 1.63 -13.03
CA GLU A 62 4.20 0.30 -13.57
C GLU A 62 5.12 -0.71 -12.87
N GLY A 63 4.54 -1.80 -12.36
CA GLY A 63 5.30 -2.83 -11.64
C GLY A 63 5.50 -2.57 -10.14
N VAL A 64 4.89 -1.53 -9.55
CA VAL A 64 4.85 -1.37 -8.09
C VAL A 64 4.26 -2.64 -7.43
N LYS A 65 4.88 -3.08 -6.34
CA LYS A 65 4.44 -4.25 -5.56
C LYS A 65 4.29 -3.85 -4.10
N PRO A 66 3.09 -4.02 -3.50
CA PRO A 66 2.91 -3.88 -2.07
C PRO A 66 3.81 -4.85 -1.30
N LYS A 67 4.14 -4.50 -0.05
CA LYS A 67 4.84 -5.44 0.83
C LYS A 67 3.95 -6.66 1.11
N PRO A 68 4.51 -7.88 1.11
CA PRO A 68 3.77 -9.08 1.49
C PRO A 68 3.21 -9.01 2.91
N GLY A 69 2.09 -9.69 3.16
CA GLY A 69 1.52 -9.83 4.51
C GLY A 69 0.59 -8.69 4.95
N GLY A 70 0.17 -7.85 4.00
CA GLY A 70 -0.77 -6.76 4.21
C GLY A 70 -1.65 -6.52 2.99
N TYR A 71 -2.26 -5.35 2.92
CA TYR A 71 -3.04 -4.90 1.77
C TYR A 71 -2.52 -3.55 1.24
N ALA A 72 -2.94 -3.17 0.04
CA ALA A 72 -2.70 -1.84 -0.49
C ALA A 72 -4.00 -1.06 -0.74
N LEU A 73 -3.92 0.25 -0.59
CA LEU A 73 -4.96 1.21 -0.94
C LEU A 73 -4.48 2.05 -2.11
N VAL A 74 -5.29 2.20 -3.14
CA VAL A 74 -5.01 3.06 -4.29
C VAL A 74 -5.88 4.30 -4.23
N VAL A 75 -5.24 5.46 -4.22
CA VAL A 75 -5.91 6.76 -4.32
C VAL A 75 -5.63 7.32 -5.72
N GLY A 76 -6.68 7.53 -6.51
CA GLY A 76 -6.60 8.10 -7.86
C GLY A 76 -7.36 9.42 -7.99
N ASP A 77 -7.23 10.05 -9.16
CA ASP A 77 -7.99 11.24 -9.54
C ASP A 77 -9.45 10.91 -9.88
N SER A 78 -9.73 9.64 -10.19
CA SER A 78 -11.08 9.12 -10.41
C SER A 78 -11.20 7.67 -9.91
N ASP A 79 -12.43 7.26 -9.59
CA ASP A 79 -12.72 5.87 -9.19
C ASP A 79 -12.28 4.86 -10.25
N ARG A 80 -12.44 5.19 -11.53
CA ARG A 80 -12.02 4.34 -12.66
C ARG A 80 -10.51 4.13 -12.65
N GLN A 81 -9.73 5.21 -12.60
CA GLN A 81 -8.28 5.14 -12.59
C GLN A 81 -7.76 4.37 -11.37
N ALA A 82 -8.35 4.63 -10.19
CA ALA A 82 -7.98 3.93 -8.97
C ALA A 82 -8.26 2.43 -9.08
N MET A 83 -9.41 2.04 -9.62
CA MET A 83 -9.79 0.63 -9.82
C MET A 83 -8.91 -0.08 -10.85
N GLU A 84 -8.64 0.54 -12.00
CA GLU A 84 -7.75 -0.01 -13.03
C GLU A 84 -6.34 -0.25 -12.47
N THR A 85 -5.84 0.70 -11.69
CA THR A 85 -4.55 0.59 -11.01
C THR A 85 -4.58 -0.53 -9.97
N ALA A 86 -5.62 -0.62 -9.14
CA ALA A 86 -5.77 -1.67 -8.13
C ALA A 86 -5.77 -3.07 -8.76
N GLN A 87 -6.51 -3.25 -9.86
CA GLN A 87 -6.53 -4.50 -10.60
C GLN A 87 -5.15 -4.84 -11.20
N SER A 88 -4.45 -3.86 -11.78
CA SER A 88 -3.12 -4.07 -12.34
C SER A 88 -2.12 -4.53 -11.27
N VAL A 89 -2.09 -3.83 -10.13
CA VAL A 89 -1.19 -4.14 -9.01
C VAL A 89 -1.55 -5.47 -8.37
N SER A 90 -2.83 -5.75 -8.13
CA SER A 90 -3.29 -7.01 -7.54
C SER A 90 -2.89 -8.22 -8.40
N ARG A 91 -3.17 -8.18 -9.71
CA ARG A 91 -2.77 -9.25 -10.65
C ARG A 91 -1.26 -9.52 -10.67
N LYS A 92 -0.44 -8.48 -10.54
CA LYS A 92 1.03 -8.59 -10.62
C LYS A 92 1.70 -8.95 -9.30
N SER A 93 1.11 -8.56 -8.18
CA SER A 93 1.67 -8.76 -6.85
C SER A 93 1.12 -9.99 -6.14
N GLY A 94 -0.07 -10.46 -6.53
CA GLY A 94 -0.79 -11.49 -5.79
C GLY A 94 -1.30 -11.02 -4.43
N GLN A 95 -1.28 -9.71 -4.15
CA GLN A 95 -1.76 -9.12 -2.90
C GLN A 95 -3.14 -8.48 -3.09
N ASP A 96 -3.86 -8.32 -1.97
CA ASP A 96 -5.11 -7.56 -1.97
C ASP A 96 -4.82 -6.07 -2.17
N VAL A 97 -5.51 -5.47 -3.14
CA VAL A 97 -5.34 -4.07 -3.51
C VAL A 97 -6.70 -3.44 -3.71
N TYR A 98 -7.01 -2.41 -2.95
CA TYR A 98 -8.32 -1.79 -2.93
C TYR A 98 -8.26 -0.37 -3.45
N ALA A 99 -9.17 0.00 -4.33
CA ALA A 99 -9.32 1.37 -4.80
C ALA A 99 -10.18 2.17 -3.82
N VAL A 100 -9.80 3.42 -3.55
CA VAL A 100 -10.57 4.33 -2.70
C VAL A 100 -11.59 5.08 -3.54
N LYS A 101 -12.87 4.80 -3.33
CA LYS A 101 -13.97 5.55 -3.94
C LYS A 101 -13.97 7.00 -3.45
N GLY A 102 -14.08 7.96 -4.37
CA GLY A 102 -14.00 9.39 -4.05
C GLY A 102 -12.56 9.89 -3.80
N GLY A 103 -11.55 9.06 -4.05
CA GLY A 103 -10.15 9.45 -4.09
C GLY A 103 -9.63 10.09 -2.79
N TYR A 104 -8.85 11.17 -2.94
CA TYR A 104 -8.14 11.78 -1.82
C TYR A 104 -9.06 12.32 -0.71
N ALA A 105 -10.23 12.84 -1.06
CA ALA A 105 -11.17 13.39 -0.08
C ALA A 105 -11.69 12.28 0.86
N ALA A 106 -12.12 11.15 0.29
CA ALA A 106 -12.59 10.00 1.05
C ALA A 106 -11.47 9.36 1.89
N TRP A 107 -10.26 9.25 1.31
CA TRP A 107 -9.08 8.80 2.06
C TRP A 107 -8.81 9.67 3.30
N ARG A 108 -8.81 10.99 3.12
CA ARG A 108 -8.54 11.95 4.20
C ARG A 108 -9.59 11.83 5.30
N GLN A 109 -10.87 11.81 4.94
CA GLN A 109 -11.98 11.67 5.88
C GLN A 109 -11.91 10.35 6.66
N ALA A 110 -11.60 9.23 6.00
CA ALA A 110 -11.49 7.93 6.66
C ALA A 110 -10.30 7.86 7.63
N LYS A 111 -9.18 8.51 7.30
CA LYS A 111 -8.02 8.64 8.19
C LYS A 111 -8.35 9.47 9.43
N GLU A 112 -8.98 10.63 9.24
CA GLU A 112 -9.39 11.54 10.33
C GLU A 112 -10.48 10.94 11.22
N GLY A 113 -11.39 10.14 10.65
CA GLY A 113 -12.57 9.61 11.33
C GLY A 113 -12.40 8.27 12.07
N GLY A 114 -11.25 7.60 12.03
CA GLY A 114 -11.14 6.33 12.75
C GLY A 114 -9.94 5.42 12.50
N GLY A 115 -8.91 5.83 11.78
CA GLY A 115 -7.73 4.99 11.54
C GLY A 115 -6.45 5.67 11.96
N LYS A 116 -5.91 5.30 13.14
CA LYS A 116 -4.45 5.37 13.33
C LYS A 116 -3.87 4.39 12.32
N THR A 117 -3.63 4.85 11.08
CA THR A 117 -2.85 4.12 10.09
C THR A 117 -1.62 3.66 10.82
N ALA A 118 -1.38 2.35 10.90
CA ALA A 118 -0.26 1.77 11.61
C ALA A 118 0.98 2.60 11.29
N GLU A 119 1.33 3.49 12.22
CA GLU A 119 2.53 4.30 12.13
C GLU A 119 3.61 3.25 12.09
N THR A 120 4.18 3.08 10.90
CA THR A 120 5.34 2.22 10.73
C THR A 120 6.31 2.71 11.77
N ILE A 121 6.68 1.80 12.67
CA ILE A 121 7.54 1.99 13.84
C ILE A 121 8.73 2.85 13.42
N MET A 122 8.60 4.17 13.54
CA MET A 122 9.75 5.06 13.56
C MET A 122 10.46 4.67 14.85
N PRO A 123 11.73 4.25 14.82
CA PRO A 123 12.47 4.10 16.05
C PRO A 123 12.36 5.44 16.78
N GLN A 124 11.69 5.43 17.93
CA GLN A 124 11.46 6.62 18.76
C GLN A 124 12.79 7.26 19.20
N ASN A 125 13.90 6.52 19.05
CA ASN A 125 15.25 6.95 19.33
C ASN A 125 16.13 6.84 18.08
N PHE A 126 16.43 7.99 17.48
CA PHE A 126 17.62 8.17 16.66
C PHE A 126 18.70 8.77 17.57
N THR A 127 19.52 7.91 18.17
CA THR A 127 20.67 8.35 18.97
C THR A 127 21.85 8.57 18.03
N ILE A 128 22.19 9.84 17.80
CA ILE A 128 23.48 10.19 17.20
C ILE A 128 24.55 9.87 18.26
N PRO A 129 25.50 8.96 18.00
CA PRO A 129 26.56 8.69 18.98
C PRO A 129 27.43 9.94 19.14
N SER A 130 27.90 10.17 20.36
CA SER A 130 28.62 11.37 20.81
C SER A 130 29.92 11.66 20.04
N ASN A 131 30.35 10.75 19.17
CA ASN A 131 31.58 10.81 18.39
C ASN A 131 31.39 11.25 16.92
N THR A 132 30.19 11.69 16.53
CA THR A 132 29.93 12.19 15.16
C THR A 132 30.39 13.63 14.91
N CYS A 133 30.91 14.32 15.93
CA CYS A 133 31.56 15.62 15.79
C CYS A 133 33.02 15.51 15.31
N GLU A 134 33.34 14.57 14.41
CA GLU A 134 34.61 14.65 13.69
C GLU A 134 34.54 15.87 12.77
N GLN A 135 35.34 16.89 13.10
CA GLN A 135 35.53 18.09 12.29
C GLN A 135 36.28 17.73 11.01
N GLY A 136 35.56 17.17 10.03
CA GLY A 136 36.03 17.08 8.65
C GLY A 136 35.82 18.40 7.91
N GLN A 137 36.75 18.75 7.02
CA GLN A 137 36.55 19.88 6.10
C GLN A 137 35.23 19.71 5.33
N ALA A 138 34.47 20.80 5.17
CA ALA A 138 33.24 20.79 4.41
C ALA A 138 33.53 20.31 2.97
N LEU A 139 32.82 19.26 2.54
CA LEU A 139 32.96 18.70 1.19
C LEU A 139 32.62 19.69 0.07
N HIS A 140 31.99 20.83 0.39
CA HIS A 140 31.74 21.94 -0.51
C HIS A 140 31.66 23.26 0.25
N GLU A 141 32.48 24.23 -0.15
CA GLU A 141 32.29 25.64 0.17
C GLU A 141 31.71 26.32 -1.07
N TYR A 142 30.53 26.94 -0.94
CA TYR A 142 30.00 27.82 -1.98
C TYR A 142 30.82 29.12 -1.97
N LYS A 143 31.42 29.47 -3.11
CA LYS A 143 31.94 30.82 -3.39
C LYS A 143 30.89 31.65 -4.10
#